data_AF-B5VN18-F1
#
_entry.id   AF-B5VN18-F1
#
_cell.length_a   1.000
_cell.length_b   1.000
_cell.length_c   1.000
_cell.angle_alpha   90.00
_cell.angle_beta   90.00
_cell.angle_gamma   90.00
#
_symmetry.space_group_name_H-M   'P 1'
#
loop_
_entity.id
_entity.type
_entity.pdbx_description
1 polymer ?
#
loop_
_entity_poly.entity_id
_entity_poly.type
_entity_poly.pdbx_seq_one_letter_code
_entity_poly.pdbx_strand_id
1 'polypeptide(L)'
;VSDKAQLNVVMKNLERLRGEYNDLQSETKTKKEKIKGLQDEIMKIGGIKLQMQNSKVESVCQKLDILVAKLKKVKSASKKSGGDVVKFQKLLQNSERDVELSSNELKVIEEQLKHTKLALAENDTNMTETLNLKVELKEQSEQLKEQMEDMEESINEFKSIEIEMKNKLEKLNSLLTYIKSEITQQEKGLNELSIRDVTHTLGMLDDNKMDSVKEDVKNNQELDQEYRSCETQDESEIKDDETSCDNYHPMNVDETSDEVSRGIPRLSEDELRELDVELIESKINELSYYVEETNVDIGVLEEYARRLAEFKRRKLDLNNAVQKRDEVKEQLGILKKKRFDEFMAGFNIISMTLKEMYQMITMGGNAELELVDSLDPFSEGVTFSVMPPKKSWRNITNLSGGEKTLSSLALVFALHKYKPTPLYVMDEIDAALDFRNVSIVANYIKERTKNAQFIVISLRNNMFELAQQLVGVYKRDNRTKSTTIKNIDILNRT
;
A
#
# COMPACT_ATOMS: atom_id res chain seq x y z
N VAL A 1 82.34 -72.16 -21.84
CA VAL A 1 83.08 -72.97 -20.85
C VAL A 1 83.13 -72.30 -19.46
N SER A 2 83.11 -70.97 -19.35
CA SER A 2 83.23 -70.24 -18.07
C SER A 2 82.19 -70.62 -16.98
N ASP A 3 80.91 -70.73 -17.34
CA ASP A 3 79.83 -70.73 -16.33
C ASP A 3 79.80 -71.98 -15.44
N LYS A 4 80.24 -73.14 -15.94
CA LYS A 4 80.34 -74.37 -15.12
C LYS A 4 81.44 -74.28 -14.06
N ALA A 5 82.50 -73.50 -14.28
CA ALA A 5 83.52 -73.26 -13.26
C ALA A 5 82.97 -72.35 -12.14
N GLN A 6 82.28 -71.27 -12.53
CA GLN A 6 81.60 -70.35 -11.61
C GLN A 6 80.59 -71.10 -10.71
N LEU A 7 79.76 -71.97 -11.30
CA LEU A 7 78.75 -72.75 -10.59
C LEU A 7 79.35 -73.71 -9.56
N ASN A 8 80.48 -74.34 -9.86
CA ASN A 8 81.18 -75.23 -8.93
C ASN A 8 81.78 -74.47 -7.72
N VAL A 9 82.26 -73.24 -7.92
CA VAL A 9 82.69 -72.36 -6.80
C VAL A 9 81.50 -71.97 -5.93
N VAL A 10 80.35 -71.65 -6.53
CA VAL A 10 79.11 -71.36 -5.79
C VAL A 10 78.60 -72.59 -5.03
N MET A 11 78.66 -73.79 -5.61
CA MET A 11 78.30 -75.02 -4.89
C MET A 11 79.21 -75.28 -3.69
N LYS A 12 80.54 -75.15 -3.82
CA LYS A 12 81.44 -75.26 -2.66
C LYS A 12 81.18 -74.21 -1.58
N ASN A 13 80.82 -72.99 -1.96
CA ASN A 13 80.40 -71.96 -1.00
C ASN A 13 79.07 -72.33 -0.30
N LEU A 14 78.13 -72.94 -1.02
CA LEU A 14 76.87 -73.43 -0.45
C LEU A 14 77.06 -74.65 0.47
N GLU A 15 78.01 -75.53 0.15
CA GLU A 15 78.44 -76.62 1.05
C GLU A 15 79.10 -76.09 2.32
N ARG A 16 79.99 -75.08 2.22
CA ARG A 16 80.56 -74.38 3.38
C ARG A 16 79.47 -73.73 4.24
N LEU A 17 78.54 -73.01 3.62
CA LEU A 17 77.40 -72.39 4.32
C LEU A 17 76.47 -73.42 4.96
N ARG A 18 76.33 -74.63 4.38
CA ARG A 18 75.61 -75.74 5.02
C ARG A 18 76.38 -76.32 6.21
N GLY A 19 77.71 -76.39 6.15
CA GLY A 19 78.56 -76.71 7.31
C GLY A 19 78.33 -75.72 8.45
N GLU A 20 78.52 -74.44 8.17
CA GLU A 20 78.29 -73.34 9.12
C GLU A 20 76.85 -73.33 9.67
N TYR A 21 75.85 -73.64 8.85
CA TYR A 21 74.46 -73.78 9.29
C TYR A 21 74.26 -74.97 10.25
N ASN A 22 74.90 -76.11 10.01
CA ASN A 22 74.83 -77.26 10.90
C ASN A 22 75.53 -76.99 12.24
N ASP A 23 76.66 -76.28 12.21
CA ASP A 23 77.37 -75.84 13.42
C ASP A 23 76.51 -74.86 14.21
N LEU A 24 75.92 -73.84 13.56
CA LEU A 24 74.93 -72.95 14.16
C LEU A 24 73.72 -73.71 14.70
N GLN A 25 73.25 -74.77 14.03
CA GLN A 25 72.15 -75.59 14.50
C GLN A 25 72.52 -76.36 15.78
N SER A 26 73.77 -76.81 15.90
CA SER A 26 74.29 -77.46 17.11
C SER A 26 74.36 -76.48 18.30
N GLU A 27 74.88 -75.26 18.08
CA GLU A 27 74.84 -74.20 19.10
C GLU A 27 73.41 -73.78 19.44
N THR A 28 72.53 -73.75 18.45
CA THR A 28 71.12 -73.36 18.65
C THR A 28 70.37 -74.39 19.49
N LYS A 29 70.75 -75.68 19.47
CA LYS A 29 70.20 -76.68 20.39
C LYS A 29 70.55 -76.36 21.85
N THR A 30 71.82 -76.13 22.16
CA THR A 30 72.25 -75.82 23.54
C THR A 30 71.71 -74.46 24.03
N LYS A 31 71.62 -73.46 23.13
CA LYS A 31 70.97 -72.17 23.41
C LYS A 31 69.46 -72.36 23.67
N LYS A 32 68.75 -73.20 22.89
CA LYS A 32 67.34 -73.53 23.11
C LYS A 32 67.09 -74.28 24.42
N GLU A 33 67.97 -75.18 24.82
CA GLU A 33 67.88 -75.87 26.12
C GLU A 33 68.04 -74.90 27.29
N LYS A 34 69.02 -73.98 27.22
CA LYS A 34 69.17 -72.90 28.21
C LYS A 34 67.93 -71.97 28.25
N ILE A 35 67.36 -71.64 27.10
CA ILE A 35 66.12 -70.85 27.02
C ILE A 35 64.94 -71.60 27.67
N LYS A 36 64.80 -72.92 27.47
CA LYS A 36 63.78 -73.73 28.13
C LYS A 36 63.95 -73.74 29.65
N GLY A 37 65.17 -73.97 30.15
CA GLY A 37 65.45 -73.93 31.59
C GLY A 37 65.08 -72.58 32.22
N LEU A 38 65.43 -71.47 31.56
CA LEU A 38 65.03 -70.12 31.99
C LEU A 38 63.51 -69.91 31.93
N GLN A 39 62.82 -70.45 30.91
CA GLN A 39 61.35 -70.40 30.84
C GLN A 39 60.71 -71.14 32.02
N ASP A 40 61.22 -72.31 32.40
CA ASP A 40 60.70 -73.09 33.54
C ASP A 40 60.93 -72.39 34.88
N GLU A 41 62.07 -71.69 35.06
CA GLU A 41 62.33 -70.85 36.23
C GLU A 41 61.39 -69.62 36.28
N ILE A 42 61.17 -68.96 35.13
CA ILE A 42 60.22 -67.83 35.01
C ILE A 42 58.80 -68.28 35.35
N MET A 43 58.37 -69.47 34.90
CA MET A 43 57.06 -70.03 35.26
C MET A 43 56.92 -70.27 36.77
N LYS A 44 57.97 -70.81 37.42
CA LYS A 44 57.98 -71.04 38.88
C LYS A 44 57.94 -69.75 39.71
N ILE A 45 58.68 -68.71 39.29
CA ILE A 45 58.82 -67.46 40.06
C ILE A 45 57.63 -66.51 39.84
N GLY A 46 57.16 -66.37 38.59
CA GLY A 46 56.23 -65.30 38.21
C GLY A 46 54.83 -65.74 37.80
N GLY A 47 54.67 -66.89 37.14
CA GLY A 47 53.51 -67.21 36.30
C GLY A 47 52.14 -66.94 36.95
N ILE A 48 51.83 -67.63 38.05
CA ILE A 48 50.51 -67.60 38.70
C ILE A 48 50.23 -66.22 39.35
N LYS A 49 51.24 -65.61 40.00
CA LYS A 49 51.09 -64.30 40.64
C LYS A 49 50.90 -63.19 39.60
N LEU A 50 51.63 -63.26 38.49
CA LEU A 50 51.52 -62.32 37.37
C LEU A 50 50.16 -62.45 36.66
N GLN A 51 49.68 -63.68 36.44
CA GLN A 51 48.33 -63.92 35.91
C GLN A 51 47.25 -63.30 36.82
N MET A 52 47.33 -63.52 38.14
CA MET A 52 46.39 -62.92 39.09
C MET A 52 46.46 -61.38 39.12
N GLN A 53 47.66 -60.80 38.97
CA GLN A 53 47.81 -59.35 38.82
C GLN A 53 47.22 -58.84 37.51
N ASN A 54 47.44 -59.53 36.39
CA ASN A 54 46.88 -59.17 35.10
C ASN A 54 45.34 -59.18 35.12
N SER A 55 44.70 -60.20 35.70
CA SER A 55 43.23 -60.22 35.85
C SER A 55 42.70 -59.11 36.77
N LYS A 56 43.47 -58.69 37.78
CA LYS A 56 43.13 -57.51 38.62
C LYS A 56 43.26 -56.21 37.82
N VAL A 57 44.32 -56.04 37.04
CA VAL A 57 44.52 -54.89 36.15
C VAL A 57 43.39 -54.82 35.12
N GLU A 58 43.05 -55.94 34.50
CA GLU A 58 41.95 -56.04 33.52
C GLU A 58 40.59 -55.68 34.13
N SER A 59 40.30 -56.14 35.36
CA SER A 59 39.10 -55.71 36.11
C SER A 59 39.11 -54.20 36.44
N VAL A 60 40.27 -53.61 36.71
CA VAL A 60 40.41 -52.16 36.92
C VAL A 60 40.22 -51.40 35.60
N CYS A 61 40.76 -51.88 34.48
CA CYS A 61 40.52 -51.31 33.16
C CYS A 61 39.03 -51.32 32.79
N GLN A 62 38.34 -52.44 32.97
CA GLN A 62 36.89 -52.54 32.75
C GLN A 62 36.10 -51.56 33.64
N LYS A 63 36.48 -51.40 34.91
CA LYS A 63 35.88 -50.39 35.81
C LYS A 63 36.15 -48.97 35.33
N LEU A 64 37.35 -48.68 34.82
CA LEU A 64 37.72 -47.39 34.25
C LEU A 64 36.90 -47.09 33.00
N ASP A 65 36.70 -48.05 32.10
CA ASP A 65 35.84 -47.90 30.91
C ASP A 65 34.38 -47.62 31.29
N ILE A 66 33.84 -48.32 32.29
CA ILE A 66 32.49 -48.05 32.82
C ILE A 66 32.40 -46.63 33.41
N LEU A 67 33.43 -46.16 34.12
CA LEU A 67 33.48 -44.79 34.63
C LEU A 67 33.59 -43.75 33.50
N VAL A 68 34.39 -43.99 32.47
CA VAL A 68 34.49 -43.14 31.27
C VAL A 68 33.15 -43.09 30.52
N ALA A 69 32.44 -44.22 30.40
CA ALA A 69 31.11 -44.26 29.82
C ALA A 69 30.08 -43.48 30.64
N LYS A 70 30.12 -43.58 31.98
CA LYS A 70 29.30 -42.75 32.89
C LYS A 70 29.63 -41.26 32.75
N LEU A 71 30.91 -40.89 32.68
CA LEU A 71 31.37 -39.50 32.48
C LEU A 71 30.85 -38.95 31.14
N LYS A 72 30.94 -39.73 30.04
CA LYS A 72 30.34 -39.37 28.74
C LYS A 72 28.83 -39.15 28.83
N LYS A 73 28.09 -39.98 29.58
CA LYS A 73 26.64 -39.79 29.83
C LYS A 73 26.32 -38.53 30.65
N VAL A 74 27.11 -38.23 31.69
CA VAL A 74 26.95 -36.99 32.47
C VAL A 74 27.27 -35.76 31.61
N LYS A 75 28.32 -35.81 30.78
CA LYS A 75 28.69 -34.72 29.88
C LYS A 75 27.62 -34.46 28.80
N SER A 76 26.98 -35.51 28.26
CA SER A 76 25.87 -35.33 27.31
C SER A 76 24.59 -34.83 27.99
N ALA A 77 24.28 -35.28 29.22
CA ALA A 77 23.19 -34.73 30.03
C ALA A 77 23.40 -33.24 30.34
N SER A 78 24.60 -32.86 30.81
CA SER A 78 24.98 -31.46 31.04
C SER A 78 24.85 -30.60 29.77
N LYS A 79 25.25 -31.11 28.60
CA LYS A 79 25.06 -30.41 27.32
C LYS A 79 23.58 -30.25 26.95
N LYS A 80 22.72 -31.23 27.26
CA LYS A 80 21.25 -31.11 27.08
C LYS A 80 20.69 -30.02 27.99
N SER A 81 20.96 -30.09 29.29
CA SER A 81 20.50 -29.09 30.27
C SER A 81 20.96 -27.67 29.92
N GLY A 82 22.21 -27.49 29.44
CA GLY A 82 22.67 -26.19 28.94
C GLY A 82 21.91 -25.71 27.71
N GLY A 83 21.57 -26.61 26.78
CA GLY A 83 20.70 -26.29 25.64
C GLY A 83 19.26 -25.94 26.07
N ASP A 84 18.73 -26.60 27.09
CA ASP A 84 17.39 -26.32 27.61
C ASP A 84 17.33 -24.99 28.39
N VAL A 85 18.38 -24.63 29.14
CA VAL A 85 18.53 -23.29 29.73
C VAL A 85 18.50 -22.20 28.65
N VAL A 86 19.20 -22.38 27.52
CA VAL A 86 19.16 -21.43 26.40
C VAL A 86 17.77 -21.34 25.75
N LYS A 87 17.00 -22.44 25.68
CA LYS A 87 15.60 -22.41 25.23
C LYS A 87 14.72 -21.62 26.20
N PHE A 88 14.83 -21.89 27.50
CA PHE A 88 14.04 -21.19 28.52
C PHE A 88 14.37 -19.70 28.58
N GLN A 89 15.64 -19.31 28.40
CA GLN A 89 16.04 -17.91 28.31
C GLN A 89 15.43 -17.21 27.08
N LYS A 90 15.38 -17.88 25.93
CA LYS A 90 14.68 -17.36 24.73
C LYS A 90 13.17 -17.27 24.91
N LEU A 91 12.56 -18.26 25.56
CA LEU A 91 11.13 -18.24 25.89
C LEU A 91 10.80 -17.07 26.83
N LEU A 92 11.61 -16.85 27.88
CA LEU A 92 11.46 -15.71 28.78
C LEU A 92 11.54 -14.38 28.03
N GLN A 93 12.56 -14.20 27.18
CA GLN A 93 12.73 -12.96 26.40
C GLN A 93 11.60 -12.72 25.39
N ASN A 94 10.99 -13.79 24.86
CA ASN A 94 9.81 -13.67 24.02
C ASN A 94 8.59 -13.26 24.86
N SER A 95 8.34 -13.91 25.99
CA SER A 95 7.22 -13.55 26.88
C SER A 95 7.34 -12.13 27.46
N GLU A 96 8.56 -11.65 27.72
CA GLU A 96 8.82 -10.24 28.08
C GLU A 96 8.40 -9.28 26.96
N ARG A 97 8.71 -9.60 25.69
CA ARG A 97 8.24 -8.85 24.53
C ARG A 97 6.73 -8.92 24.36
N ASP A 98 6.13 -10.09 24.52
CA ASP A 98 4.69 -10.28 24.36
C ASP A 98 3.92 -9.43 25.41
N VAL A 99 4.42 -9.36 26.65
CA VAL A 99 3.89 -8.48 27.70
C VAL A 99 4.07 -6.99 27.36
N GLU A 100 5.21 -6.59 26.80
CA GLU A 100 5.43 -5.21 26.35
C GLU A 100 4.49 -4.81 25.20
N LEU A 101 4.27 -5.71 24.24
CA LEU A 101 3.32 -5.52 23.13
C LEU A 101 1.89 -5.40 23.66
N SER A 102 1.41 -6.34 24.48
CA SER A 102 0.07 -6.26 25.07
C SER A 102 -0.13 -5.04 25.97
N SER A 103 0.91 -4.56 26.66
CA SER A 103 0.85 -3.31 27.42
C SER A 103 0.67 -2.08 26.51
N ASN A 104 1.27 -2.08 25.32
CA ASN A 104 1.11 -1.00 24.36
C ASN A 104 -0.25 -1.08 23.63
N GLU A 105 -0.72 -2.28 23.30
CA GLU A 105 -2.08 -2.51 22.77
C GLU A 105 -3.15 -2.01 23.75
N LEU A 106 -3.01 -2.28 25.05
CA LEU A 106 -3.92 -1.76 26.08
C LEU A 106 -3.96 -0.23 26.13
N LYS A 107 -2.81 0.46 26.02
CA LYS A 107 -2.77 1.93 25.96
C LYS A 107 -3.49 2.48 24.72
N VAL A 108 -3.30 1.85 23.56
CA VAL A 108 -3.99 2.23 22.32
C VAL A 108 -5.51 2.03 22.45
N ILE A 109 -5.94 0.94 23.09
CA ILE A 109 -7.37 0.68 23.36
C ILE A 109 -7.93 1.71 24.35
N GLU A 110 -7.18 2.10 25.38
CA GLU A 110 -7.59 3.17 26.31
C GLU A 110 -7.71 4.54 25.62
N GLU A 111 -6.79 4.90 24.73
CA GLU A 111 -6.88 6.11 23.91
C GLU A 111 -8.06 6.07 22.93
N GLN A 112 -8.29 4.93 22.26
CA GLN A 112 -9.46 4.73 21.40
C GLN A 112 -10.76 4.89 22.19
N LEU A 113 -10.87 4.27 23.37
CA LEU A 113 -12.04 4.37 24.25
C LEU A 113 -12.26 5.82 24.71
N LYS A 114 -11.19 6.57 24.99
CA LYS A 114 -11.25 8.01 25.29
C LYS A 114 -11.77 8.81 24.08
N HIS A 115 -11.31 8.52 22.86
CA HIS A 115 -11.83 9.14 21.64
C HIS A 115 -13.32 8.79 21.40
N THR A 116 -13.73 7.53 21.60
CA THR A 116 -15.15 7.13 21.48
C THR A 116 -16.03 7.85 22.51
N LYS A 117 -15.53 8.05 23.74
CA LYS A 117 -16.24 8.85 24.77
C LYS A 117 -16.39 10.32 24.38
N LEU A 118 -15.38 10.93 23.76
CA LEU A 118 -15.46 12.30 23.26
C LEU A 118 -16.48 12.41 22.11
N ALA A 119 -16.44 11.48 21.15
CA ALA A 119 -17.41 11.43 20.06
C ALA A 119 -18.85 11.14 20.54
N LEU A 120 -19.02 10.38 21.63
CA LEU A 120 -20.33 10.20 22.26
C LEU A 120 -20.84 11.51 22.86
N ALA A 121 -20.00 12.23 23.60
CA ALA A 121 -20.37 13.53 24.18
C ALA A 121 -20.68 14.59 23.11
N GLU A 122 -19.99 14.57 21.98
CA GLU A 122 -20.27 15.43 20.80
C GLU A 122 -21.61 15.07 20.15
N ASN A 123 -21.96 13.78 20.06
CA ASN A 123 -23.28 13.35 19.61
C ASN A 123 -24.39 13.74 20.61
N ASP A 124 -24.13 13.68 21.92
CA ASP A 124 -25.06 14.16 22.94
C ASP A 124 -25.29 15.67 22.82
N THR A 125 -24.26 16.48 22.58
CA THR A 125 -24.43 17.92 22.30
C THR A 125 -25.23 18.17 21.03
N ASN A 126 -24.94 17.46 19.93
CA ASN A 126 -25.68 17.58 18.67
C ASN A 126 -27.16 17.16 18.83
N MET A 127 -27.45 16.17 19.68
CA MET A 127 -28.82 15.80 20.04
C MET A 127 -29.52 16.92 20.82
N THR A 128 -28.84 17.57 21.77
CA THR A 128 -29.43 18.72 22.50
C THR A 128 -29.67 19.93 21.60
N GLU A 129 -28.78 20.23 20.64
CA GLU A 129 -29.00 21.28 19.65
C GLU A 129 -30.19 20.95 18.73
N THR A 130 -30.29 19.69 18.29
CA THR A 130 -31.44 19.21 17.48
C THR A 130 -32.76 19.31 18.26
N LEU A 131 -32.75 19.06 19.57
CA LEU A 131 -33.92 19.24 20.43
C LEU A 131 -34.29 20.71 20.60
N ASN A 132 -33.31 21.61 20.75
CA ASN A 132 -33.55 23.05 20.82
C ASN A 132 -34.14 23.60 19.51
N LEU A 133 -33.57 23.24 18.35
CA LEU A 133 -34.12 23.60 17.03
C LEU A 133 -35.55 23.06 16.84
N LYS A 134 -35.87 21.89 17.40
CA LYS A 134 -37.23 21.33 17.38
C LYS A 134 -38.21 22.09 18.29
N VAL A 135 -37.73 22.74 19.35
CA VAL A 135 -38.55 23.67 20.18
C VAL A 135 -38.77 24.96 19.42
N GLU A 136 -37.72 25.55 18.84
CA GLU A 136 -37.82 26.79 18.04
C GLU A 136 -38.76 26.64 16.84
N LEU A 137 -38.71 25.52 16.11
CA LEU A 137 -39.65 25.21 15.03
C LEU A 137 -41.10 25.02 15.50
N LYS A 138 -41.32 24.59 16.76
CA LYS A 138 -42.66 24.54 17.35
C LYS A 138 -43.17 25.94 17.67
N GLU A 139 -42.34 26.78 18.28
CA GLU A 139 -42.69 28.18 18.58
C GLU A 139 -43.03 28.95 17.30
N GLN A 140 -42.24 28.79 16.22
CA GLN A 140 -42.57 29.33 14.89
C GLN A 140 -43.88 28.79 14.33
N SER A 141 -44.17 27.49 14.51
CA SER A 141 -45.45 26.90 14.09
C SER A 141 -46.64 27.37 14.94
N GLU A 142 -46.42 27.81 16.17
CA GLU A 142 -47.45 28.36 17.06
C GLU A 142 -47.72 29.83 16.68
N GLN A 143 -46.68 30.62 16.45
CA GLN A 143 -46.76 31.99 15.93
C GLN A 143 -47.44 32.06 14.55
N LEU A 144 -47.18 31.09 13.67
CA LEU A 144 -47.87 31.00 12.37
C LEU A 144 -49.36 30.68 12.51
N LYS A 145 -49.79 29.96 13.56
CA LYS A 145 -51.21 29.74 13.83
C LYS A 145 -51.88 30.99 14.38
N GLU A 146 -51.23 31.70 15.29
CA GLU A 146 -51.71 32.99 15.80
C GLU A 146 -51.94 33.99 14.63
N GLN A 147 -51.01 34.06 13.68
CA GLN A 147 -51.18 34.83 12.44
C GLN A 147 -52.32 34.33 11.52
N MET A 148 -52.64 33.03 11.54
CA MET A 148 -53.80 32.49 10.81
C MET A 148 -55.11 32.85 11.50
N GLU A 149 -55.16 32.80 12.83
CA GLU A 149 -56.31 33.21 13.63
C GLU A 149 -56.58 34.73 13.45
N ASP A 150 -55.55 35.59 13.51
CA ASP A 150 -55.64 37.03 13.18
C ASP A 150 -56.21 37.29 11.78
N MET A 151 -55.77 36.50 10.78
CA MET A 151 -56.28 36.60 9.41
C MET A 151 -57.73 36.12 9.29
N GLU A 152 -58.13 35.08 10.03
CA GLU A 152 -59.52 34.62 10.09
C GLU A 152 -60.44 35.65 10.76
N GLU A 153 -59.98 36.32 11.83
CA GLU A 153 -60.69 37.45 12.44
C GLU A 153 -60.87 38.60 11.44
N SER A 154 -59.80 39.04 10.77
CA SER A 154 -59.88 40.05 9.70
C SER A 154 -60.86 39.66 8.59
N ILE A 155 -60.85 38.39 8.14
CA ILE A 155 -61.79 37.88 7.14
C ILE A 155 -63.23 37.96 7.65
N ASN A 156 -63.48 37.71 8.94
CA ASN A 156 -64.80 37.81 9.54
C ASN A 156 -65.26 39.26 9.73
N GLU A 157 -64.35 40.20 10.02
CA GLU A 157 -64.63 41.65 9.96
C GLU A 157 -65.03 42.07 8.54
N PHE A 158 -64.27 41.66 7.51
CA PHE A 158 -64.60 41.95 6.11
C PHE A 158 -65.98 41.40 5.70
N LYS A 159 -66.34 40.17 6.12
CA LYS A 159 -67.69 39.61 5.91
C LYS A 159 -68.77 40.47 6.59
N SER A 160 -68.51 40.98 7.80
CA SER A 160 -69.47 41.85 8.51
C SER A 160 -69.70 43.17 7.76
N ILE A 161 -68.65 43.75 7.19
CA ILE A 161 -68.70 44.96 6.35
C ILE A 161 -69.45 44.67 5.04
N GLU A 162 -69.24 43.49 4.43
CA GLU A 162 -69.96 43.07 3.21
C GLU A 162 -71.47 42.92 3.47
N ILE A 163 -71.85 42.37 4.63
CA ILE A 163 -73.26 42.29 5.08
C ILE A 163 -73.82 43.71 5.31
N GLU A 164 -73.07 44.62 5.93
CA GLU A 164 -73.51 46.01 6.12
C GLU A 164 -73.69 46.74 4.78
N MET A 165 -72.79 46.52 3.82
CA MET A 165 -72.90 47.04 2.44
C MET A 165 -74.13 46.49 1.72
N LYS A 166 -74.42 45.18 1.80
CA LYS A 166 -75.65 44.59 1.25
C LYS A 166 -76.90 45.20 1.87
N ASN A 167 -76.94 45.36 3.20
CA ASN A 167 -78.04 46.01 3.91
C ASN A 167 -78.24 47.49 3.49
N LYS A 168 -77.14 48.22 3.20
CA LYS A 168 -77.21 49.59 2.65
C LYS A 168 -77.75 49.60 1.22
N LEU A 169 -77.37 48.62 0.39
CA LEU A 169 -77.87 48.43 -0.97
C LEU A 169 -79.37 48.09 -0.99
N GLU A 170 -79.84 47.21 -0.11
CA GLU A 170 -81.27 46.90 0.03
C GLU A 170 -82.09 48.12 0.47
N LYS A 171 -81.58 48.91 1.43
CA LYS A 171 -82.20 50.18 1.84
C LYS A 171 -82.24 51.18 0.69
N LEU A 172 -81.17 51.34 -0.10
CA LEU A 172 -81.17 52.19 -1.28
C LEU A 172 -82.17 51.72 -2.33
N ASN A 173 -82.25 50.41 -2.58
CA ASN A 173 -83.20 49.83 -3.54
C ASN A 173 -84.66 50.02 -3.09
N SER A 174 -84.98 49.87 -1.80
CA SER A 174 -86.34 50.13 -1.29
C SER A 174 -86.72 51.61 -1.42
N LEU A 175 -85.76 52.53 -1.19
CA LEU A 175 -85.91 53.98 -1.40
C LEU A 175 -86.09 54.32 -2.90
N LEU A 176 -85.37 53.65 -3.79
CA LEU A 176 -85.53 53.77 -5.25
C LEU A 176 -86.92 53.26 -5.70
N THR A 177 -87.43 52.21 -5.08
CA THR A 177 -88.78 51.68 -5.33
C THR A 177 -89.85 52.66 -4.82
N TYR A 178 -89.63 53.27 -3.66
CA TYR A 178 -90.48 54.33 -3.13
C TYR A 178 -90.52 55.55 -4.05
N ILE A 179 -89.37 56.07 -4.50
CA ILE A 179 -89.29 57.22 -5.41
C ILE A 179 -89.98 56.90 -6.75
N LYS A 180 -89.81 55.68 -7.31
CA LYS A 180 -90.56 55.24 -8.50
C LYS A 180 -92.08 55.20 -8.26
N SER A 181 -92.53 54.87 -7.04
CA SER A 181 -93.95 54.90 -6.70
C SER A 181 -94.51 56.32 -6.59
N GLU A 182 -93.73 57.30 -6.11
CA GLU A 182 -94.12 58.72 -6.14
C GLU A 182 -94.11 59.28 -7.57
N ILE A 183 -93.10 58.98 -8.39
CA ILE A 183 -93.06 59.39 -9.81
C ILE A 183 -94.30 58.87 -10.56
N THR A 184 -94.65 57.59 -10.38
CA THR A 184 -95.86 57.04 -11.01
C THR A 184 -97.19 57.56 -10.43
N GLN A 185 -97.19 58.15 -9.23
CA GLN A 185 -98.33 58.95 -8.75
C GLN A 185 -98.37 60.34 -9.40
N GLN A 186 -97.23 61.00 -9.55
CA GLN A 186 -97.11 62.30 -10.23
C GLN A 186 -97.47 62.21 -11.72
N GLU A 187 -97.05 61.15 -12.41
CA GLU A 187 -97.44 60.86 -13.80
C GLU A 187 -98.95 60.60 -13.95
N LYS A 188 -99.61 59.98 -12.96
CA LYS A 188 -101.08 59.85 -12.94
C LYS A 188 -101.75 61.21 -12.79
N GLY A 189 -101.26 62.07 -11.89
CA GLY A 189 -101.74 63.45 -11.75
C GLY A 189 -101.50 64.30 -13.00
N LEU A 190 -100.40 64.07 -13.73
CA LEU A 190 -100.13 64.73 -15.01
C LEU A 190 -101.12 64.28 -16.10
N ASN A 191 -101.46 62.99 -16.14
CA ASN A 191 -102.40 62.41 -17.10
C ASN A 191 -103.88 62.74 -16.81
N GLU A 192 -104.24 63.16 -15.59
CA GLU A 192 -105.57 63.72 -15.28
C GLU A 192 -105.74 65.17 -15.76
N LEU A 193 -104.66 65.85 -16.18
CA LEU A 193 -104.69 67.24 -16.61
C LEU A 193 -104.89 67.37 -18.13
N SER A 194 -106.14 67.33 -18.59
CA SER A 194 -106.46 67.49 -20.01
C SER A 194 -106.20 68.93 -20.53
N ILE A 195 -105.20 69.08 -21.40
CA ILE A 195 -104.96 70.32 -22.15
C ILE A 195 -105.74 70.27 -23.47
N ARG A 196 -106.46 71.35 -23.79
CA ARG A 196 -107.24 71.51 -25.03
C ARG A 196 -106.34 71.70 -26.25
N ASP A 197 -106.71 71.03 -27.34
CA ASP A 197 -106.05 71.07 -28.66
C ASP A 197 -106.32 72.39 -29.41
N VAL A 198 -105.28 72.95 -30.05
CA VAL A 198 -105.37 74.05 -31.03
C VAL A 198 -104.30 73.95 -32.15
N THR A 199 -103.85 72.73 -32.49
CA THR A 199 -102.77 72.56 -33.51
C THR A 199 -103.23 72.51 -34.97
N HIS A 200 -104.54 72.62 -35.24
CA HIS A 200 -105.11 72.63 -36.60
C HIS A 200 -105.11 74.03 -37.28
N THR A 201 -104.55 75.06 -36.64
CA THR A 201 -104.71 76.47 -37.10
C THR A 201 -103.39 77.26 -37.23
N LEU A 202 -102.28 76.62 -37.62
CA LEU A 202 -101.05 77.31 -38.03
C LEU A 202 -100.17 76.53 -39.03
N GLY A 203 -100.78 75.61 -39.79
CA GLY A 203 -100.22 75.18 -41.08
C GLY A 203 -100.69 76.15 -42.16
N MET A 204 -99.79 76.57 -43.06
CA MET A 204 -99.94 77.67 -44.05
C MET A 204 -99.75 79.08 -43.47
N LEU A 205 -98.50 79.53 -43.37
CA LEU A 205 -98.01 80.87 -43.82
C LEU A 205 -96.48 80.98 -43.66
N ASP A 206 -95.85 81.63 -44.64
CA ASP A 206 -94.45 82.11 -44.75
C ASP A 206 -93.24 81.15 -44.65
N ASP A 207 -92.83 80.66 -45.82
CA ASP A 207 -91.70 81.18 -46.60
C ASP A 207 -90.31 81.50 -45.96
N ASN A 208 -89.31 80.85 -46.57
CA ASN A 208 -88.05 81.41 -47.09
C ASN A 208 -86.85 81.75 -46.16
N LYS A 209 -85.68 81.28 -46.65
CA LYS A 209 -84.29 81.79 -46.45
C LYS A 209 -83.63 81.55 -45.07
N MET A 210 -82.30 81.49 -44.93
CA MET A 210 -81.16 81.26 -45.85
C MET A 210 -79.85 81.16 -45.02
N ASP A 211 -78.86 80.41 -45.51
CA ASP A 211 -77.41 80.38 -45.21
C ASP A 211 -76.81 81.01 -43.92
N SER A 212 -75.99 80.22 -43.21
CA SER A 212 -74.55 80.50 -42.94
C SER A 212 -73.91 79.24 -42.29
N VAL A 213 -72.84 78.59 -42.79
CA VAL A 213 -71.48 79.01 -43.19
C VAL A 213 -70.55 79.22 -41.99
N LYS A 214 -69.61 78.26 -41.79
CA LYS A 214 -68.15 78.36 -41.50
C LYS A 214 -67.65 79.33 -40.39
N GLU A 215 -66.49 79.18 -39.72
CA GLU A 215 -65.33 78.27 -39.75
C GLU A 215 -64.50 78.55 -38.46
N ASP A 216 -63.68 77.60 -37.99
CA ASP A 216 -62.29 77.76 -37.50
C ASP A 216 -61.91 78.68 -36.29
N VAL A 217 -60.81 78.51 -35.52
CA VAL A 217 -59.83 77.40 -35.21
C VAL A 217 -58.93 77.89 -34.01
N LYS A 218 -58.10 76.99 -33.41
CA LYS A 218 -57.03 77.22 -32.37
C LYS A 218 -57.51 77.20 -30.91
N ASN A 219 -56.78 76.69 -29.90
CA ASN A 219 -55.45 76.03 -29.74
C ASN A 219 -55.42 75.38 -28.32
N ASN A 220 -54.54 74.46 -27.87
CA ASN A 220 -53.51 73.57 -28.44
C ASN A 220 -53.08 72.52 -27.35
N GLN A 221 -52.17 71.58 -27.69
CA GLN A 221 -51.36 70.69 -26.81
C GLN A 221 -52.10 69.52 -26.10
N GLU A 222 -51.56 68.28 -26.03
CA GLU A 222 -50.35 67.68 -26.63
C GLU A 222 -50.45 66.13 -26.63
N LEU A 223 -50.00 65.48 -27.72
CA LEU A 223 -49.22 64.20 -27.80
C LEU A 223 -49.72 62.89 -27.11
N ASP A 224 -49.65 61.70 -27.71
CA ASP A 224 -49.38 61.35 -29.13
C ASP A 224 -49.87 59.93 -29.54
N GLN A 225 -49.80 59.66 -30.84
CA GLN A 225 -50.19 58.47 -31.62
C GLN A 225 -48.93 57.87 -32.33
N GLU A 226 -48.85 56.64 -32.87
CA GLU A 226 -49.75 55.49 -33.05
C GLU A 226 -48.96 54.22 -33.49
N TYR A 227 -49.64 53.06 -33.60
CA TYR A 227 -49.36 52.00 -34.64
C TYR A 227 -48.03 51.20 -34.54
N ARG A 228 -47.69 50.18 -35.37
CA ARG A 228 -48.40 49.14 -36.18
C ARG A 228 -47.33 48.10 -36.63
N SER A 229 -47.76 46.95 -37.16
CA SER A 229 -46.95 45.83 -37.66
C SER A 229 -45.97 46.14 -38.82
N CYS A 230 -44.78 45.50 -38.84
CA CYS A 230 -44.29 44.57 -39.90
C CYS A 230 -42.74 44.44 -40.00
N GLU A 231 -42.27 43.19 -39.95
CA GLU A 231 -41.23 42.51 -40.78
C GLU A 231 -39.76 42.98 -41.01
N THR A 232 -38.90 41.95 -41.04
CA THR A 232 -37.64 41.72 -41.82
C THR A 232 -36.26 42.29 -41.44
N GLN A 233 -35.39 41.35 -41.03
CA GLN A 233 -34.03 41.00 -41.54
C GLN A 233 -32.76 41.85 -41.25
N ASP A 234 -31.64 41.11 -41.23
CA ASP A 234 -30.20 41.44 -41.08
C ASP A 234 -29.78 42.09 -39.74
N GLU A 235 -28.75 41.63 -39.01
CA GLU A 235 -27.37 41.31 -39.44
C GLU A 235 -26.72 40.08 -38.74
N SER A 236 -25.47 39.80 -39.13
CA SER A 236 -24.76 38.52 -39.06
C SER A 236 -23.56 38.46 -38.10
N GLU A 237 -23.27 37.23 -37.62
CA GLU A 237 -21.95 36.63 -37.33
C GLU A 237 -20.90 37.30 -36.40
N ILE A 238 -20.27 36.47 -35.57
CA ILE A 238 -18.86 35.98 -35.61
C ILE A 238 -18.36 35.80 -34.16
N LYS A 239 -18.03 34.56 -33.77
CA LYS A 239 -16.68 34.15 -33.30
C LYS A 239 -16.65 32.70 -32.80
N ASP A 240 -16.06 31.85 -33.63
CA ASP A 240 -15.51 30.55 -33.27
C ASP A 240 -14.30 30.70 -32.33
N ASP A 241 -13.96 29.60 -31.64
CA ASP A 241 -12.55 29.27 -31.37
C ASP A 241 -12.40 27.74 -31.36
N GLU A 242 -11.54 27.22 -32.24
CA GLU A 242 -11.13 25.80 -32.30
C GLU A 242 -10.10 25.52 -31.17
N THR A 243 -9.75 24.31 -30.75
CA THR A 243 -9.14 23.24 -31.56
C THR A 243 -8.94 21.94 -30.74
N SER A 244 -8.85 20.81 -31.44
CA SER A 244 -8.79 19.43 -30.94
C SER A 244 -7.43 18.92 -30.44
N CYS A 245 -7.46 18.03 -29.43
CA CYS A 245 -6.76 16.71 -29.35
C CYS A 245 -7.20 15.98 -28.05
N ASP A 246 -7.21 14.65 -27.91
CA ASP A 246 -6.79 13.55 -28.78
C ASP A 246 -7.59 12.26 -28.50
N ASN A 247 -7.50 11.29 -29.41
CA ASN A 247 -8.19 9.99 -29.47
C ASN A 247 -8.39 9.20 -28.15
N TYR A 248 -9.63 8.79 -27.87
CA TYR A 248 -9.95 7.43 -27.39
C TYR A 248 -11.34 7.00 -27.89
N HIS A 249 -11.44 5.81 -28.51
CA HIS A 249 -12.71 5.22 -28.95
C HIS A 249 -13.44 4.50 -27.80
N PRO A 250 -14.72 4.81 -27.56
CA PRO A 250 -15.67 3.85 -27.01
C PRO A 250 -16.80 3.59 -28.01
N MET A 251 -16.70 2.45 -28.70
CA MET A 251 -17.82 1.60 -29.16
C MET A 251 -19.21 2.26 -29.19
N ASN A 252 -19.63 2.75 -30.37
CA ASN A 252 -21.01 3.17 -30.62
C ASN A 252 -21.97 2.04 -30.23
N VAL A 253 -22.93 2.35 -29.37
CA VAL A 253 -24.16 1.57 -29.17
C VAL A 253 -25.28 2.49 -29.61
N ASP A 254 -26.15 2.02 -30.49
CA ASP A 254 -27.17 2.82 -31.17
C ASP A 254 -27.96 3.74 -30.24
N GLU A 255 -27.79 5.06 -30.41
CA GLU A 255 -28.79 6.05 -30.00
C GLU A 255 -29.94 6.07 -31.02
N THR A 256 -30.69 4.97 -31.10
CA THR A 256 -32.04 4.99 -31.68
C THR A 256 -33.04 5.29 -30.56
N SER A 257 -33.16 6.57 -30.21
CA SER A 257 -34.21 7.07 -29.31
C SER A 257 -34.80 8.39 -29.80
N ASP A 258 -35.27 8.39 -31.05
CA ASP A 258 -36.32 9.30 -31.51
C ASP A 258 -37.67 8.59 -31.49
N GLU A 259 -38.75 9.38 -31.43
CA GLU A 259 -40.16 8.96 -31.39
C GLU A 259 -40.68 8.34 -30.07
N VAL A 260 -40.63 9.12 -28.99
CA VAL A 260 -41.75 9.11 -28.02
C VAL A 260 -42.98 9.66 -28.75
N SER A 261 -43.95 8.79 -29.03
CA SER A 261 -45.11 9.08 -29.89
C SER A 261 -45.88 10.33 -29.48
N ARG A 262 -46.05 11.28 -30.43
CA ARG A 262 -46.79 12.54 -30.26
C ARG A 262 -48.31 12.35 -30.34
N GLY A 263 -48.87 11.64 -29.36
CA GLY A 263 -50.32 11.53 -29.18
C GLY A 263 -51.07 10.78 -30.29
N ILE A 264 -52.40 10.77 -30.20
CA ILE A 264 -53.26 10.14 -31.21
C ILE A 264 -53.29 11.04 -32.46
N PRO A 265 -52.98 10.51 -33.67
CA PRO A 265 -53.09 11.27 -34.91
C PRO A 265 -54.50 11.83 -35.11
N ARG A 266 -54.61 13.13 -35.37
CA ARG A 266 -55.87 13.76 -35.78
C ARG A 266 -55.93 13.76 -37.30
N LEU A 267 -56.71 12.85 -37.87
CA LEU A 267 -56.99 12.81 -39.31
C LEU A 267 -57.88 13.98 -39.74
N SER A 268 -57.78 14.36 -41.02
CA SER A 268 -58.60 15.38 -41.65
C SER A 268 -59.98 14.85 -42.07
N GLU A 269 -60.92 15.77 -42.34
CA GLU A 269 -62.33 15.41 -42.59
C GLU A 269 -62.54 14.62 -43.90
N ASP A 270 -61.63 14.76 -44.87
CA ASP A 270 -61.66 14.02 -46.12
C ASP A 270 -61.09 12.59 -45.95
N GLU A 271 -60.02 12.42 -45.17
CA GLU A 271 -59.47 11.09 -44.82
C GLU A 271 -60.49 10.25 -44.05
N LEU A 272 -61.29 10.86 -43.16
CA LEU A 272 -62.37 10.17 -42.44
C LEU A 272 -63.46 9.57 -43.34
N ARG A 273 -63.60 10.05 -44.59
CA ARG A 273 -64.62 9.55 -45.54
C ARG A 273 -64.10 8.43 -46.44
N GLU A 274 -62.79 8.29 -46.59
CA GLU A 274 -62.16 7.20 -47.34
C GLU A 274 -61.89 5.96 -46.47
N LEU A 275 -61.99 6.08 -45.15
CA LEU A 275 -61.83 4.99 -44.21
C LEU A 275 -63.09 4.10 -44.13
N ASP A 276 -62.95 2.84 -44.51
CA ASP A 276 -63.99 1.81 -44.41
C ASP A 276 -64.20 1.37 -42.94
N VAL A 277 -65.40 1.61 -42.41
CA VAL A 277 -65.78 1.31 -41.03
C VAL A 277 -65.69 -0.19 -40.74
N GLU A 278 -66.05 -1.06 -41.69
CA GLU A 278 -66.07 -2.51 -41.52
C GLU A 278 -64.64 -3.07 -41.43
N LEU A 279 -63.70 -2.48 -42.18
CA LEU A 279 -62.27 -2.81 -42.11
C LEU A 279 -61.63 -2.37 -40.79
N ILE A 280 -62.01 -1.19 -40.27
CA ILE A 280 -61.57 -0.71 -38.94
C ILE A 280 -62.13 -1.62 -37.84
N GLU A 281 -63.40 -2.00 -37.92
CA GLU A 281 -64.02 -2.87 -36.92
C GLU A 281 -63.37 -4.26 -36.90
N SER A 282 -63.01 -4.82 -38.07
CA SER A 282 -62.16 -6.01 -38.15
C SER A 282 -60.78 -5.79 -37.51
N LYS A 283 -60.13 -4.65 -37.78
CA LYS A 283 -58.81 -4.31 -37.21
C LYS A 283 -58.85 -4.15 -35.68
N ILE A 284 -59.92 -3.55 -35.16
CA ILE A 284 -60.16 -3.39 -33.72
C ILE A 284 -60.38 -4.77 -33.11
N ASN A 285 -61.18 -5.65 -33.72
CA ASN A 285 -61.38 -7.01 -33.21
C ASN A 285 -60.09 -7.86 -33.23
N GLU A 286 -59.27 -7.77 -34.29
CA GLU A 286 -57.94 -8.39 -34.35
C GLU A 286 -57.02 -7.88 -33.22
N LEU A 287 -56.97 -6.57 -33.00
CA LEU A 287 -56.17 -5.95 -31.94
C LEU A 287 -56.72 -6.25 -30.53
N SER A 288 -58.04 -6.33 -30.36
CA SER A 288 -58.67 -6.73 -29.10
C SER A 288 -58.33 -8.17 -28.76
N TYR A 289 -58.41 -9.09 -29.73
CA TYR A 289 -57.99 -10.48 -29.53
C TYR A 289 -56.49 -10.58 -29.24
N TYR A 290 -55.66 -9.81 -29.94
CA TYR A 290 -54.22 -9.74 -29.66
C TYR A 290 -53.90 -9.22 -28.24
N VAL A 291 -54.61 -8.20 -27.76
CA VAL A 291 -54.46 -7.68 -26.38
C VAL A 291 -55.00 -8.66 -25.34
N GLU A 292 -56.05 -9.43 -25.66
CA GLU A 292 -56.62 -10.45 -24.78
C GLU A 292 -55.73 -11.72 -24.69
N GLU A 293 -54.99 -12.04 -25.75
CA GLU A 293 -54.00 -13.12 -25.80
C GLU A 293 -52.61 -12.71 -25.24
N THR A 294 -52.27 -11.41 -25.28
CA THR A 294 -50.97 -10.90 -24.80
C THR A 294 -51.01 -10.37 -23.36
N ASN A 295 -50.54 -11.18 -22.42
CA ASN A 295 -50.23 -10.72 -21.06
C ASN A 295 -48.98 -9.81 -21.05
N VAL A 296 -49.19 -8.50 -21.07
CA VAL A 296 -48.13 -7.49 -20.92
C VAL A 296 -47.71 -7.39 -19.44
N ASP A 297 -46.57 -7.99 -19.11
CA ASP A 297 -46.00 -7.90 -17.76
C ASP A 297 -45.20 -6.60 -17.55
N ILE A 298 -45.85 -5.62 -16.94
CA ILE A 298 -45.27 -4.32 -16.56
C ILE A 298 -44.17 -4.49 -15.49
N GLY A 299 -44.20 -5.58 -14.71
CA GLY A 299 -43.21 -5.89 -13.68
C GLY A 299 -41.80 -6.10 -14.23
N VAL A 300 -41.68 -6.61 -15.47
CA VAL A 300 -40.39 -6.75 -16.18
C VAL A 300 -39.69 -5.39 -16.34
N LEU A 301 -40.45 -4.32 -16.56
CA LEU A 301 -39.92 -2.98 -16.78
C LEU A 301 -39.39 -2.37 -15.47
N GLU A 302 -40.08 -2.61 -14.34
CA GLU A 302 -39.61 -2.20 -13.01
C GLU A 302 -38.38 -3.02 -12.56
N GLU A 303 -38.39 -4.34 -12.75
CA GLU A 303 -37.23 -5.19 -12.48
C GLU A 303 -36.03 -4.77 -13.32
N TYR A 304 -36.22 -4.53 -14.63
CA TYR A 304 -35.15 -4.09 -15.52
C TYR A 304 -34.56 -2.74 -15.07
N ALA A 305 -35.41 -1.74 -14.75
CA ALA A 305 -34.94 -0.45 -14.26
C ALA A 305 -34.14 -0.58 -12.96
N ARG A 306 -34.62 -1.40 -12.02
CA ARG A 306 -33.95 -1.69 -10.74
C ARG A 306 -32.60 -2.38 -10.94
N ARG A 307 -32.54 -3.39 -11.82
CA ARG A 307 -31.31 -4.13 -12.17
C ARG A 307 -30.32 -3.26 -12.92
N LEU A 308 -30.78 -2.40 -13.83
CA LEU A 308 -29.94 -1.46 -14.59
C LEU A 308 -29.31 -0.42 -13.67
N ALA A 309 -30.08 0.14 -12.72
CA ALA A 309 -29.57 1.06 -11.71
C ALA A 309 -28.51 0.39 -10.82
N GLU A 310 -28.78 -0.84 -10.35
CA GLU A 310 -27.79 -1.60 -9.57
C GLU A 310 -26.53 -1.93 -10.38
N PHE A 311 -26.68 -2.34 -11.64
CA PHE A 311 -25.56 -2.60 -12.54
C PHE A 311 -24.71 -1.35 -12.78
N LYS A 312 -25.34 -0.19 -13.04
CA LYS A 312 -24.65 1.09 -13.19
C LYS A 312 -23.85 1.44 -11.92
N ARG A 313 -24.43 1.26 -10.72
CA ARG A 313 -23.71 1.45 -9.45
C ARG A 313 -22.52 0.51 -9.32
N ARG A 314 -22.71 -0.80 -9.49
CA ARG A 314 -21.64 -1.81 -9.38
C ARG A 314 -20.53 -1.60 -10.42
N LYS A 315 -20.86 -1.13 -11.63
CA LYS A 315 -19.89 -0.76 -12.68
C LYS A 315 -19.06 0.46 -12.28
N LEU A 316 -19.69 1.47 -11.67
CA LEU A 316 -18.99 2.64 -11.13
C LEU A 316 -18.07 2.26 -9.95
N ASP A 317 -18.54 1.41 -9.03
CA ASP A 317 -17.72 0.88 -7.93
C ASP A 317 -16.50 0.09 -8.45
N LEU A 318 -16.70 -0.74 -9.49
CA LEU A 318 -15.61 -1.47 -10.15
C LEU A 318 -14.60 -0.54 -10.82
N ASN A 319 -15.08 0.49 -11.54
CA ASN A 319 -14.21 1.49 -12.16
C ASN A 319 -13.37 2.23 -11.12
N ASN A 320 -13.98 2.64 -10.01
CA ASN A 320 -13.28 3.29 -8.88
C ASN A 320 -12.23 2.35 -8.24
N ALA A 321 -12.53 1.04 -8.13
CA ALA A 321 -11.57 0.05 -7.64
C ALA A 321 -10.41 -0.20 -8.63
N VAL A 322 -10.69 -0.14 -9.94
CA VAL A 322 -9.67 -0.23 -11.01
C VAL A 322 -8.75 0.99 -11.00
N GLN A 323 -9.29 2.21 -10.85
CA GLN A 323 -8.51 3.44 -10.71
C GLN A 323 -7.58 3.36 -9.49
N LYS A 324 -8.11 3.06 -8.29
CA LYS A 324 -7.31 2.88 -7.07
C LYS A 324 -6.22 1.80 -7.20
N ARG A 325 -6.51 0.70 -7.91
CA ARG A 325 -5.51 -0.34 -8.21
C ARG A 325 -4.38 0.22 -9.06
N ASP A 326 -4.69 1.04 -10.06
CA ASP A 326 -3.69 1.56 -10.99
C ASP A 326 -2.90 2.75 -10.40
N GLU A 327 -3.52 3.58 -9.57
CA GLU A 327 -2.83 4.54 -8.67
C GLU A 327 -1.79 3.83 -7.78
N VAL A 328 -2.17 2.73 -7.12
CA VAL A 328 -1.27 1.95 -6.26
C VAL A 328 -0.15 1.27 -7.08
N LYS A 329 -0.42 0.84 -8.32
CA LYS A 329 0.64 0.35 -9.23
C LYS A 329 1.63 1.46 -9.61
N GLU A 330 1.15 2.68 -9.86
CA GLU A 330 2.01 3.82 -10.18
C GLU A 330 2.89 4.19 -8.99
N GLN A 331 2.32 4.31 -7.79
CA GLN A 331 3.06 4.52 -6.54
C GLN A 331 4.14 3.44 -6.33
N LEU A 332 3.79 2.17 -6.56
CA LEU A 332 4.72 1.04 -6.48
C LEU A 332 5.82 1.14 -7.55
N GLY A 333 5.49 1.64 -8.76
CA GLY A 333 6.46 1.95 -9.82
C GLY A 333 7.46 3.04 -9.42
N ILE A 334 6.97 4.14 -8.85
CA ILE A 334 7.80 5.24 -8.31
C ILE A 334 8.74 4.72 -7.20
N LEU A 335 8.22 3.93 -6.26
CA LEU A 335 9.01 3.33 -5.19
C LEU A 335 10.06 2.35 -5.70
N LYS A 336 9.72 1.51 -6.70
CA LYS A 336 10.68 0.62 -7.37
C LYS A 336 11.79 1.41 -8.06
N LYS A 337 11.45 2.47 -8.79
CA LYS A 337 12.40 3.33 -9.48
C LYS A 337 13.35 4.00 -8.49
N LYS A 338 12.82 4.63 -7.44
CA LYS A 338 13.64 5.23 -6.36
C LYS A 338 14.58 4.20 -5.72
N ARG A 339 14.09 3.00 -5.41
CA ARG A 339 14.90 1.90 -4.87
C ARG A 339 16.02 1.47 -5.82
N PHE A 340 15.73 1.39 -7.12
CA PHE A 340 16.73 1.07 -8.16
C PHE A 340 17.78 2.17 -8.28
N ASP A 341 17.37 3.44 -8.36
CA ASP A 341 18.27 4.59 -8.50
C ASP A 341 19.23 4.70 -7.29
N GLU A 342 18.70 4.58 -6.06
CA GLU A 342 19.49 4.57 -4.82
C GLU A 342 20.44 3.35 -4.74
N PHE A 343 19.97 2.16 -5.16
CA PHE A 343 20.80 0.96 -5.20
C PHE A 343 21.95 1.09 -6.20
N MET A 344 21.68 1.54 -7.43
CA MET A 344 22.69 1.69 -8.49
C MET A 344 23.72 2.75 -8.13
N ALA A 345 23.29 3.87 -7.52
CA ALA A 345 24.22 4.88 -7.01
C ALA A 345 25.17 4.30 -5.96
N GLY A 346 24.65 3.58 -4.96
CA GLY A 346 25.45 2.92 -3.93
C GLY A 346 26.36 1.82 -4.49
N PHE A 347 25.84 0.98 -5.38
CA PHE A 347 26.56 -0.13 -6.02
C PHE A 347 27.77 0.36 -6.81
N ASN A 348 27.61 1.42 -7.61
CA ASN A 348 28.70 2.01 -8.39
C ASN A 348 29.81 2.57 -7.47
N ILE A 349 29.45 3.27 -6.39
CA ILE A 349 30.43 3.79 -5.42
C ILE A 349 31.16 2.65 -4.71
N ILE A 350 30.46 1.59 -4.30
CA ILE A 350 31.06 0.42 -3.65
C ILE A 350 31.98 -0.32 -4.63
N SER A 351 31.60 -0.49 -5.91
CA SER A 351 32.42 -1.16 -6.92
C SER A 351 33.71 -0.37 -7.23
N MET A 352 33.61 0.96 -7.41
CA MET A 352 34.79 1.82 -7.59
C MET A 352 35.73 1.76 -6.38
N THR A 353 35.19 1.88 -5.17
CA THR A 353 36.02 1.86 -3.94
C THR A 353 36.61 0.49 -3.65
N LEU A 354 35.91 -0.61 -3.96
CA LEU A 354 36.44 -1.97 -3.92
C LEU A 354 37.66 -2.13 -4.84
N LYS A 355 37.58 -1.62 -6.07
CA LYS A 355 38.67 -1.67 -7.06
C LYS A 355 39.90 -0.94 -6.57
N GLU A 356 39.73 0.28 -6.03
CA GLU A 356 40.80 1.05 -5.38
C GLU A 356 41.41 0.32 -4.18
N MET A 357 40.59 -0.18 -3.26
CA MET A 357 41.07 -0.84 -2.03
C MET A 357 41.77 -2.15 -2.34
N TYR A 358 41.28 -2.94 -3.29
CA TYR A 358 41.93 -4.19 -3.69
C TYR A 358 43.30 -3.91 -4.30
N GLN A 359 43.39 -2.99 -5.27
CA GLN A 359 44.67 -2.58 -5.88
C GLN A 359 45.67 -2.05 -4.84
N MET A 360 45.20 -1.25 -3.87
CA MET A 360 46.02 -0.73 -2.77
C MET A 360 46.55 -1.84 -1.84
N ILE A 361 45.79 -2.92 -1.63
CA ILE A 361 46.18 -4.01 -0.74
C ILE A 361 47.10 -5.02 -1.43
N THR A 362 46.84 -5.37 -2.71
CA THR A 362 47.61 -6.38 -3.45
C THR A 362 48.81 -5.82 -4.22
N MET A 363 48.90 -4.50 -4.40
CA MET A 363 49.85 -3.84 -5.31
C MET A 363 49.76 -4.38 -6.76
N GLY A 364 48.56 -4.79 -7.18
CA GLY A 364 48.28 -5.29 -8.53
C GLY A 364 47.19 -6.37 -8.60
N GLY A 365 46.54 -6.51 -9.75
CA GLY A 365 45.28 -7.26 -9.88
C GLY A 365 44.05 -6.35 -9.74
N ASN A 366 42.86 -6.91 -9.89
CA ASN A 366 41.59 -6.18 -9.80
C ASN A 366 40.54 -7.01 -9.04
N ALA A 367 39.53 -6.33 -8.51
CA ALA A 367 38.33 -6.93 -7.96
C ALA A 367 37.12 -6.08 -8.40
N GLU A 368 36.04 -6.73 -8.83
CA GLU A 368 34.88 -6.09 -9.45
C GLU A 368 33.60 -6.80 -9.01
N LEU A 369 32.53 -6.03 -8.79
CA LEU A 369 31.19 -6.55 -8.55
C LEU A 369 30.39 -6.38 -9.83
N GLU A 370 29.87 -7.48 -10.35
CA GLU A 370 29.09 -7.54 -11.58
C GLU A 370 27.65 -7.91 -11.24
N LEU A 371 26.68 -7.22 -11.82
CA LEU A 371 25.27 -7.60 -11.76
C LEU A 371 25.02 -8.69 -12.80
N VAL A 372 24.27 -9.73 -12.44
CA VAL A 372 23.93 -10.80 -13.39
C VAL A 372 22.88 -10.30 -14.40
N ASP A 373 21.88 -9.56 -13.92
CA ASP A 373 20.95 -8.77 -14.72
C ASP A 373 21.16 -7.27 -14.46
N SER A 374 21.27 -6.48 -15.53
CA SER A 374 21.42 -5.03 -15.49
C SER A 374 20.09 -4.25 -15.50
N LEU A 375 18.98 -4.92 -15.82
CA LEU A 375 17.64 -4.34 -15.84
C LEU A 375 16.95 -4.45 -14.46
N ASP A 376 16.99 -5.61 -13.80
CA ASP A 376 16.54 -5.79 -12.42
C ASP A 376 17.64 -6.40 -11.52
N PRO A 377 18.44 -5.58 -10.80
CA PRO A 377 19.51 -6.09 -9.92
C PRO A 377 19.00 -6.90 -8.72
N PHE A 378 17.68 -6.96 -8.50
CA PHE A 378 17.05 -7.69 -7.40
C PHE A 378 16.60 -9.11 -7.79
N SER A 379 16.73 -9.50 -9.07
CA SER A 379 16.26 -10.80 -9.59
C SER A 379 17.29 -11.93 -9.40
N GLU A 380 18.47 -11.79 -9.99
CA GLU A 380 19.52 -12.82 -10.08
C GLU A 380 20.74 -12.54 -9.18
N GLY A 381 20.86 -11.31 -8.68
CA GLY A 381 21.87 -10.91 -7.69
C GLY A 381 23.22 -10.45 -8.28
N VAL A 382 24.29 -10.66 -7.52
CA VAL A 382 25.62 -10.07 -7.77
C VAL A 382 26.70 -11.14 -7.79
N THR A 383 27.53 -11.16 -8.83
CA THR A 383 28.74 -11.98 -8.92
C THR A 383 29.97 -11.19 -8.47
N PHE A 384 30.76 -11.78 -7.56
CA PHE A 384 32.03 -11.20 -7.13
C PHE A 384 33.21 -11.85 -7.87
N SER A 385 33.76 -11.08 -8.81
CA SER A 385 34.83 -11.48 -9.73
C SER A 385 36.15 -10.83 -9.30
N VAL A 386 37.21 -11.65 -9.20
CA VAL A 386 38.53 -11.18 -8.75
C VAL A 386 39.63 -11.70 -9.67
N MET A 387 40.59 -10.83 -9.97
CA MET A 387 41.81 -11.13 -10.70
C MET A 387 43.01 -10.89 -9.78
N PRO A 388 43.53 -11.93 -9.10
CA PRO A 388 44.77 -11.83 -8.32
C PRO A 388 45.96 -11.41 -9.20
N PRO A 389 47.02 -10.80 -8.63
CA PRO A 389 48.18 -10.37 -9.41
C PRO A 389 48.80 -11.55 -10.18
N LYS A 390 49.00 -11.35 -11.49
CA LYS A 390 49.53 -12.35 -12.44
C LYS A 390 48.66 -13.60 -12.64
N LYS A 391 47.34 -13.54 -12.33
CA LYS A 391 46.37 -14.62 -12.59
C LYS A 391 45.20 -14.12 -13.44
N SER A 392 44.39 -15.05 -13.94
CA SER A 392 43.13 -14.76 -14.64
C SER A 392 42.02 -14.34 -13.65
N TRP A 393 40.98 -13.69 -14.16
CA TRP A 393 39.70 -13.53 -13.46
C TRP A 393 39.15 -14.88 -13.01
N ARG A 394 38.64 -14.94 -11.77
CA ARG A 394 37.92 -16.07 -11.17
C ARG A 394 36.87 -15.57 -10.20
N ASN A 395 35.75 -16.29 -10.10
CA ASN A 395 34.76 -16.09 -9.03
C ASN A 395 35.39 -16.40 -7.66
N ILE A 396 35.02 -15.65 -6.62
CA ILE A 396 35.53 -15.82 -5.24
C ILE A 396 35.47 -17.27 -4.73
N THR A 397 34.47 -18.05 -5.11
CA THR A 397 34.33 -19.46 -4.71
C THR A 397 35.55 -20.32 -5.07
N ASN A 398 36.21 -20.01 -6.19
CA ASN A 398 37.32 -20.77 -6.76
C ASN A 398 38.72 -20.20 -6.43
N LEU A 399 38.80 -19.23 -5.51
CA LEU A 399 40.06 -18.65 -5.04
C LEU A 399 40.70 -19.45 -3.89
N SER A 400 42.01 -19.23 -3.68
CA SER A 400 42.74 -19.73 -2.49
C SER A 400 42.23 -19.11 -1.19
N GLY A 401 42.45 -19.75 -0.05
CA GLY A 401 42.01 -19.27 1.27
C GLY A 401 42.48 -17.84 1.58
N GLY A 402 43.77 -17.55 1.41
CA GLY A 402 44.32 -16.21 1.62
C GLY A 402 43.81 -15.17 0.59
N GLU A 403 43.54 -15.58 -0.64
CA GLU A 403 42.95 -14.70 -1.67
C GLU A 403 41.49 -14.36 -1.35
N LYS A 404 40.72 -15.32 -0.81
CA LYS A 404 39.37 -15.10 -0.29
C LYS A 404 39.38 -14.11 0.86
N THR A 405 40.22 -14.34 1.88
CA THR A 405 40.36 -13.41 3.02
C THR A 405 40.69 -11.99 2.58
N LEU A 406 41.63 -11.84 1.64
CA LEU A 406 42.03 -10.53 1.12
C LEU A 406 40.92 -9.83 0.32
N SER A 407 40.20 -10.57 -0.52
CA SER A 407 39.09 -10.05 -1.33
C SER A 407 37.90 -9.63 -0.46
N SER A 408 37.55 -10.45 0.53
CA SER A 408 36.52 -10.12 1.53
C SER A 408 36.90 -8.91 2.37
N LEU A 409 38.17 -8.79 2.79
CA LEU A 409 38.65 -7.66 3.57
C LEU A 409 38.63 -6.35 2.75
N ALA A 410 39.01 -6.40 1.47
CA ALA A 410 38.89 -5.25 0.56
C ALA A 410 37.43 -4.79 0.40
N LEU A 411 36.47 -5.72 0.31
CA LEU A 411 35.04 -5.40 0.28
C LEU A 411 34.55 -4.78 1.60
N VAL A 412 34.99 -5.29 2.75
CA VAL A 412 34.68 -4.69 4.07
C VAL A 412 35.22 -3.25 4.17
N PHE A 413 36.42 -2.99 3.66
CA PHE A 413 36.97 -1.63 3.62
C PHE A 413 36.27 -0.70 2.60
N ALA A 414 35.81 -1.23 1.46
CA ALA A 414 34.97 -0.48 0.52
C ALA A 414 33.64 -0.06 1.16
N LEU A 415 32.98 -0.99 1.85
CA LEU A 415 31.76 -0.72 2.62
C LEU A 415 32.00 0.29 3.76
N HIS A 416 33.15 0.23 4.45
CA HIS A 416 33.55 1.24 5.43
C HIS A 416 33.73 2.64 4.81
N LYS A 417 34.35 2.72 3.62
CA LYS A 417 34.51 3.99 2.88
C LYS A 417 33.16 4.57 2.42
N TYR A 418 32.21 3.71 2.05
CA TYR A 418 30.84 4.12 1.68
C TYR A 418 30.00 4.55 2.89
N LYS A 419 30.04 3.80 3.99
CA LYS A 419 29.29 4.08 5.22
C LYS A 419 30.21 3.90 6.45
N PRO A 420 30.85 4.97 6.95
CA PRO A 420 31.74 4.87 8.09
C PRO A 420 30.98 4.59 9.39
N THR A 421 31.35 3.49 10.06
CA THR A 421 30.88 3.14 11.40
C THR A 421 31.92 3.59 12.45
N PRO A 422 31.53 4.08 13.65
CA PRO A 422 32.49 4.58 14.64
C PRO A 422 33.35 3.49 15.30
N LEU A 423 32.95 2.22 15.24
CA LEU A 423 33.64 1.09 15.87
C LEU A 423 33.69 -0.13 14.93
N TYR A 424 34.86 -0.74 14.81
CA TYR A 424 35.10 -2.02 14.14
C TYR A 424 35.82 -2.98 15.07
N VAL A 425 35.42 -4.25 15.06
CA VAL A 425 36.08 -5.35 15.75
C VAL A 425 36.47 -6.41 14.73
N MET A 426 37.74 -6.83 14.74
CA MET A 426 38.30 -7.81 13.82
C MET A 426 39.02 -8.90 14.61
N ASP A 427 38.71 -10.17 14.33
CA ASP A 427 39.23 -11.32 15.07
C ASP A 427 39.96 -12.27 14.11
N GLU A 428 41.24 -12.56 14.39
CA GLU A 428 42.15 -13.46 13.66
C GLU A 428 42.17 -13.31 12.11
N ILE A 429 41.89 -12.11 11.59
CA ILE A 429 41.79 -11.83 10.14
C ILE A 429 43.10 -12.09 9.37
N ASP A 430 44.22 -12.18 10.07
CA ASP A 430 45.59 -12.33 9.57
C ASP A 430 46.12 -13.77 9.62
N ALA A 431 45.33 -14.73 10.13
CA ALA A 431 45.70 -16.14 10.19
C ALA A 431 46.05 -16.70 8.79
N ALA A 432 45.25 -16.36 7.78
CA ALA A 432 45.40 -16.82 6.39
C ALA A 432 46.21 -15.87 5.47
N LEU A 433 46.81 -14.80 6.00
CA LEU A 433 47.52 -13.77 5.23
C LEU A 433 49.05 -13.92 5.28
N ASP A 434 49.71 -13.51 4.20
CA ASP A 434 51.18 -13.41 4.09
C ASP A 434 51.70 -12.16 4.81
N PHE A 435 52.91 -12.22 5.38
CA PHE A 435 53.47 -11.17 6.24
C PHE A 435 53.53 -9.79 5.58
N ARG A 436 53.73 -9.73 4.25
CA ARG A 436 53.70 -8.50 3.46
C ARG A 436 52.32 -7.87 3.40
N ASN A 437 51.30 -8.68 3.10
CA ASN A 437 49.91 -8.21 3.00
C ASN A 437 49.39 -7.78 4.37
N VAL A 438 49.78 -8.50 5.44
CA VAL A 438 49.50 -8.13 6.84
C VAL A 438 50.04 -6.73 7.15
N SER A 439 51.29 -6.41 6.80
CA SER A 439 51.86 -5.07 7.02
C SER A 439 51.15 -3.96 6.23
N ILE A 440 50.71 -4.23 4.99
CA ILE A 440 49.95 -3.26 4.18
C ILE A 440 48.58 -2.98 4.83
N VAL A 441 47.87 -4.03 5.25
CA VAL A 441 46.59 -3.93 5.96
C VAL A 441 46.74 -3.21 7.29
N ALA A 442 47.79 -3.50 8.07
CA ALA A 442 48.05 -2.84 9.35
C ALA A 442 48.30 -1.34 9.18
N ASN A 443 49.07 -0.93 8.17
CA ASN A 443 49.26 0.49 7.81
C ASN A 443 47.94 1.15 7.39
N TYR A 444 47.14 0.49 6.55
CA TYR A 444 45.83 1.00 6.13
C TYR A 444 44.88 1.24 7.33
N ILE A 445 44.79 0.26 8.24
CA ILE A 445 44.01 0.40 9.48
C ILE A 445 44.56 1.57 10.31
N LYS A 446 45.89 1.67 10.49
CA LYS A 446 46.52 2.77 11.24
C LYS A 446 46.19 4.15 10.67
N GLU A 447 46.16 4.33 9.35
CA GLU A 447 45.75 5.60 8.75
C GLU A 447 44.26 5.91 8.97
N ARG A 448 43.40 4.88 8.88
CA ARG A 448 41.95 5.01 9.06
C ARG A 448 41.50 5.15 10.53
N THR A 449 42.31 4.72 11.50
CA THR A 449 42.00 4.86 12.94
C THR A 449 41.84 6.31 13.43
N LYS A 450 42.20 7.31 12.62
CA LYS A 450 41.95 8.73 12.93
C LYS A 450 40.46 9.07 13.07
N ASN A 451 39.58 8.38 12.32
CA ASN A 451 38.16 8.72 12.22
C ASN A 451 37.22 7.61 12.74
N ALA A 452 37.74 6.42 13.07
CA ALA A 452 36.96 5.29 13.59
C ALA A 452 37.84 4.41 14.51
N GLN A 453 37.24 3.83 15.55
CA GLN A 453 37.95 2.95 16.47
C GLN A 453 38.04 1.53 15.89
N PHE A 454 39.26 1.01 15.77
CA PHE A 454 39.50 -0.39 15.38
C PHE A 454 40.04 -1.18 16.57
N ILE A 455 39.35 -2.27 16.92
CA ILE A 455 39.81 -3.28 17.88
C ILE A 455 40.18 -4.52 17.08
N VAL A 456 41.48 -4.85 17.05
CA VAL A 456 42.01 -5.99 16.29
C VAL A 456 42.59 -7.01 17.24
N ILE A 457 42.14 -8.26 17.13
CA ILE A 457 42.70 -9.43 17.79
C ILE A 457 43.55 -10.16 16.75
N SER A 458 44.84 -10.34 17.05
CA SER A 458 45.84 -10.87 16.12
C SER A 458 46.97 -11.53 16.90
N LEU A 459 47.60 -12.55 16.28
CA LEU A 459 48.80 -13.22 16.77
C LEU A 459 50.06 -12.90 15.94
N ARG A 460 49.97 -12.02 14.93
CA ARG A 460 51.10 -11.63 14.06
C ARG A 460 51.69 -10.30 14.53
N ASN A 461 53.00 -10.29 14.80
CA ASN A 461 53.75 -9.11 15.23
C ASN A 461 53.43 -7.87 14.38
N ASN A 462 53.47 -8.00 13.04
CA ASN A 462 53.25 -6.91 12.10
C ASN A 462 51.89 -6.18 12.22
N MET A 463 50.86 -6.81 12.81
CA MET A 463 49.56 -6.14 13.06
C MET A 463 49.62 -5.26 14.31
N PHE A 464 50.07 -5.84 15.44
CA PHE A 464 49.99 -5.18 16.74
C PHE A 464 51.21 -4.31 17.06
N GLU A 465 52.31 -4.43 16.32
CA GLU A 465 53.47 -3.52 16.36
C GLU A 465 53.05 -2.06 16.11
N LEU A 466 52.03 -1.84 15.28
CA LEU A 466 51.48 -0.51 14.97
C LEU A 466 50.36 -0.04 15.93
N ALA A 467 49.97 -0.86 16.91
CA ALA A 467 48.89 -0.53 17.84
C ALA A 467 49.31 0.58 18.82
N GLN A 468 48.35 1.40 19.25
CA GLN A 468 48.57 2.44 20.28
C GLN A 468 48.53 1.85 21.71
N GLN A 469 47.66 0.86 21.92
CA GLN A 469 47.47 0.15 23.19
C GLN A 469 47.38 -1.35 22.89
N LEU A 470 48.00 -2.15 23.75
CA LEU A 470 48.00 -3.61 23.68
C LEU A 470 47.17 -4.15 24.85
N VAL A 471 46.29 -5.11 24.56
CA VAL A 471 45.51 -5.82 25.58
C VAL A 471 46.06 -7.24 25.70
N GLY A 472 46.87 -7.48 26.72
CA GLY A 472 47.38 -8.81 27.03
C GLY A 472 46.32 -9.63 27.76
N VAL A 473 45.96 -10.80 27.22
CA VAL A 473 45.02 -11.73 27.83
C VAL A 473 45.77 -12.99 28.28
N TYR A 474 45.57 -13.40 29.54
CA TYR A 474 46.19 -14.62 30.09
C TYR A 474 45.21 -15.39 30.97
N LYS A 475 45.41 -16.70 31.08
CA LYS A 475 44.54 -17.61 31.83
C LYS A 475 45.31 -18.27 32.96
N ARG A 476 44.83 -18.08 34.19
CA ARG A 476 45.42 -18.66 35.42
C ARG A 476 44.30 -19.22 36.30
N ASP A 477 44.49 -20.40 36.87
CA ASP A 477 43.51 -21.06 37.76
C ASP A 477 42.11 -21.20 37.10
N ASN A 478 42.11 -21.52 35.80
CA ASN A 478 40.96 -21.57 34.89
C ASN A 478 40.16 -20.25 34.74
N ARG A 479 40.68 -19.12 35.25
CA ARG A 479 40.10 -17.78 35.11
C ARG A 479 40.89 -16.97 34.08
N THR A 480 40.19 -16.38 33.11
CA THR A 480 40.78 -15.46 32.15
C THR A 480 40.90 -14.06 32.77
N LYS A 481 42.05 -13.41 32.62
CA LYS A 481 42.30 -12.02 33.01
C LYS A 481 42.88 -11.26 31.84
N SER A 482 42.60 -9.97 31.75
CA SER A 482 43.19 -9.05 30.78
C SER A 482 43.91 -7.90 31.49
N THR A 483 44.94 -7.38 30.85
CA THR A 483 45.73 -6.22 31.29
C THR A 483 46.10 -5.38 30.08
N THR A 484 45.85 -4.07 30.15
CA THR A 484 46.15 -3.13 29.06
C THR A 484 47.44 -2.39 29.32
N ILE A 485 48.31 -2.29 28.30
CA ILE A 485 49.57 -1.53 28.33
C ILE A 485 49.65 -0.61 27.11
N LYS A 486 50.44 0.47 27.20
CA LYS A 486 50.77 1.31 26.04
C LYS A 486 51.92 0.69 25.26
N ASN A 487 51.85 0.78 23.93
CA ASN A 487 52.91 0.31 23.04
C ASN A 487 53.95 1.42 22.82
N ILE A 488 54.80 1.65 23.83
CA ILE A 488 55.85 2.67 23.80
C ILE A 488 57.15 2.10 24.35
N ASP A 489 58.25 2.35 23.64
CA ASP A 489 59.59 2.02 24.14
C ASP A 489 60.01 2.95 25.26
N ILE A 490 60.77 2.39 26.21
CA ILE A 490 61.30 3.11 27.37
C ILE A 490 62.22 4.29 26.95
N LEU A 491 62.85 4.17 25.77
CA LEU A 491 63.76 5.18 25.20
C LEU A 491 63.04 6.41 24.61
N ASN A 492 61.77 6.28 24.19
CA ASN A 492 61.02 7.34 23.51
C ASN A 492 60.09 8.10 24.49
N ARG A 493 60.56 8.33 25.72
CA ARG A 493 59.73 8.82 26.85
C ARG A 493 59.98 10.29 27.24
N THR A 494 60.63 11.05 26.35
CA THR A 494 60.82 12.51 26.41
C THR A 494 59.67 13.24 25.73
#